data_AF-A0AAD5S159-F1
#
_entry.id   AF-A0AAD5S159-F1
#
_cell.length_a   1.000
_cell.length_b   1.000
_cell.length_c   1.000
_cell.angle_alpha   90.00
_cell.angle_beta   90.00
_cell.angle_gamma   90.00
#
_symmetry.space_group_name_H-M   'P 1'
#
loop_
_entity.id
_entity.type
_entity.pdbx_description
1 polymer ?
#
loop_
_entity_poly.entity_id
_entity_poly.type
_entity_poly.pdbx_seq_one_letter_code
_entity_poly.pdbx_strand_id
1 'polypeptide(L)'
;TIQRQLMLLLARQSTGDDNVVLGGGGKERFENEDEWEGLLESMLELWDLGVIGRVGRREVYEVFLAGVLGAGRFDLAKRIMLPERGLPPLPVDVSERLVAEAANELFDNADSGDIRRGLVGRARECLKILPPSQQIKTFLDLIDATHILSTKYHIPYDLRNKSSEILPIQIRLHPDRTSLIRHILILHPKAYKNVEELLDLAKKLVGPQFQIETELR
;
A
#
# COMPACT_ATOMS: atom_id res chain seq x y z
N THR A 1 16.41 -3.35 -19.63
CA THR A 1 16.84 -2.59 -20.84
C THR A 1 16.97 -1.13 -20.47
N ILE A 2 17.94 -0.40 -21.02
CA ILE A 2 18.19 1.04 -20.76
C ILE A 2 16.90 1.88 -20.88
N GLN A 3 16.00 1.53 -21.80
CA GLN A 3 14.68 2.18 -21.96
C GLN A 3 13.76 2.01 -20.74
N ARG A 4 13.75 0.83 -20.11
CA ARG A 4 12.99 0.58 -18.87
C ARG A 4 13.56 1.40 -17.72
N GLN A 5 14.89 1.54 -17.64
CA GLN A 5 15.54 2.41 -16.68
C GLN A 5 15.22 3.90 -16.94
N LEU A 6 15.13 4.33 -18.20
CA LEU A 6 14.78 5.71 -18.53
C LEU A 6 13.33 6.04 -18.15
N MET A 7 12.39 5.12 -18.39
CA MET A 7 10.99 5.28 -17.96
C MET A 7 10.85 5.23 -16.43
N LEU A 8 11.56 4.32 -15.76
CA LEU A 8 11.61 4.29 -14.31
C LEU A 8 12.24 5.57 -13.75
N LEU A 9 13.27 6.14 -14.40
CA LEU A 9 13.88 7.40 -13.99
C LEU A 9 12.94 8.59 -14.19
N LEU A 10 12.21 8.66 -15.30
CA LEU A 10 11.21 9.71 -15.54
C LEU A 10 10.05 9.63 -14.54
N ALA A 11 9.54 8.42 -14.28
CA ALA A 11 8.52 8.17 -13.27
C ALA A 11 9.03 8.40 -11.83
N ARG A 12 10.33 8.20 -11.58
CA ARG A 12 10.93 8.42 -10.26
C ARG A 12 11.29 9.89 -10.02
N GLN A 13 11.71 10.59 -11.06
CA GLN A 13 11.99 12.02 -11.03
C GLN A 13 10.72 12.84 -10.84
N SER A 14 9.59 12.37 -11.38
CA SER A 14 8.28 12.99 -11.15
C SER A 14 7.66 12.72 -9.77
N THR A 15 8.01 11.58 -9.14
CA THR A 15 7.53 11.20 -7.81
C THR A 15 8.34 11.84 -6.67
N GLY A 16 9.56 12.30 -6.94
CA GLY A 16 10.37 13.08 -5.98
C GLY A 16 11.13 12.24 -4.95
N ASP A 17 11.57 11.03 -5.30
CA ASP A 17 12.36 10.18 -4.40
C ASP A 17 13.87 10.50 -4.50
N ASP A 18 14.38 11.27 -3.54
CA ASP A 18 15.74 11.80 -3.45
C ASP A 18 16.79 10.71 -3.16
N ASN A 19 17.57 10.27 -4.17
CA ASN A 19 18.95 9.82 -3.94
C ASN A 19 19.89 9.75 -5.18
N VAL A 20 19.64 10.52 -6.24
CA VAL A 20 20.62 10.67 -7.34
C VAL A 20 20.82 12.15 -7.63
N VAL A 21 21.88 12.72 -7.04
CA VAL A 21 22.35 14.06 -7.39
C VAL A 21 23.08 13.99 -8.73
N LEU A 22 22.37 14.26 -9.81
CA LEU A 22 22.96 14.74 -11.06
C LEU A 22 22.36 16.11 -11.35
N GLY A 23 23.25 17.09 -11.50
CA GLY A 23 22.93 18.50 -11.37
C GLY A 23 22.09 19.10 -12.49
N GLY A 24 21.41 20.19 -12.13
CA GLY A 24 20.93 21.22 -13.06
C GLY A 24 19.48 21.05 -13.50
N GLY A 25 18.54 21.60 -12.72
CA GLY A 25 17.13 21.73 -13.09
C GLY A 25 16.22 21.64 -11.87
N GLY A 26 15.27 22.57 -11.71
CA GLY A 26 14.44 22.72 -10.51
C GLY A 26 13.73 21.44 -10.07
N LYS A 27 13.61 21.30 -8.75
CA LYS A 27 12.80 20.31 -8.05
C LYS A 27 11.33 20.52 -8.39
N GLU A 28 10.80 19.84 -9.39
CA GLU A 28 9.36 19.89 -9.68
C GLU A 28 8.77 18.49 -9.53
N ARG A 29 8.31 18.21 -8.31
CA ARG A 29 7.36 17.13 -8.06
C ARG A 29 6.07 17.54 -8.76
N PHE A 30 5.49 16.68 -9.60
CA PHE A 30 4.25 17.06 -10.29
C PHE A 30 3.14 17.34 -9.28
N GLU A 31 2.65 18.58 -9.31
CA GLU A 31 1.68 19.11 -8.36
C GLU A 31 0.24 18.87 -8.86
N ASN A 32 0.04 18.78 -10.18
CA ASN A 32 -1.28 18.74 -10.81
C ASN A 32 -1.55 17.43 -11.56
N GLU A 33 -2.82 17.02 -11.61
CA GLU A 33 -3.23 15.82 -12.38
C GLU A 33 -2.95 15.96 -13.88
N ASP A 34 -3.09 17.17 -14.42
CA ASP A 34 -2.85 17.47 -15.84
C ASP A 34 -1.38 17.21 -16.25
N GLU A 35 -0.42 17.43 -15.35
CA GLU A 35 0.99 17.14 -15.59
C GLU A 35 1.25 15.63 -15.66
N TRP A 36 0.55 14.86 -14.82
CA TRP A 36 0.61 13.41 -14.87
C TRP A 36 -0.07 12.84 -16.12
N GLU A 37 -1.19 13.42 -16.56
CA GLU A 37 -1.84 13.04 -17.81
C GLU A 37 -0.94 13.36 -19.01
N GLY A 38 -0.32 14.55 -19.04
CA GLY A 38 0.67 14.91 -20.08
C GLY A 38 1.91 14.01 -20.09
N LEU A 39 2.35 13.53 -18.92
CA LEU A 39 3.42 12.53 -18.84
C LEU A 39 2.99 11.20 -19.48
N LEU A 40 1.78 10.74 -19.19
CA LEU A 40 1.25 9.51 -19.79
C LEU A 40 1.13 9.64 -21.30
N GLU A 41 0.61 10.77 -21.79
CA GLU A 41 0.54 11.07 -23.23
C GLU A 41 1.93 11.06 -23.86
N SER A 42 2.90 11.76 -23.27
CA SER A 42 4.28 11.78 -23.77
C SER A 42 4.92 10.38 -23.77
N MET A 43 4.67 9.57 -22.74
CA MET A 43 5.14 8.18 -22.67
C MET A 43 4.52 7.32 -23.78
N LEU A 44 3.24 7.52 -24.08
CA LEU A 44 2.55 6.81 -25.16
C LEU A 44 3.02 7.30 -26.55
N GLU A 45 3.24 8.59 -26.73
CA GLU A 45 3.79 9.15 -27.97
C GLU A 45 5.20 8.60 -28.24
N LEU A 46 6.07 8.56 -27.24
CA LEU A 46 7.40 7.94 -27.36
C LEU A 46 7.32 6.45 -27.68
N TRP A 47 6.27 5.77 -27.21
CA TRP A 47 5.99 4.38 -27.56
C TRP A 47 5.55 4.24 -29.02
N ASP A 48 4.61 5.06 -29.48
CA ASP A 48 4.11 5.08 -30.85
C ASP A 48 5.22 5.46 -31.85
N LEU A 49 6.15 6.33 -31.46
CA LEU A 49 7.35 6.69 -32.23
C LEU A 49 8.42 5.57 -32.26
N GLY A 50 8.21 4.47 -31.54
CA GLY A 50 9.12 3.32 -31.50
C GLY A 50 10.37 3.53 -30.65
N VAL A 51 10.53 4.69 -30.00
CA VAL A 51 11.69 5.04 -29.17
C VAL A 51 11.80 4.11 -27.96
N ILE A 52 10.67 3.66 -27.42
CA ILE A 52 10.57 2.65 -26.35
C ILE A 52 9.86 1.36 -26.80
N GLY A 53 9.86 1.06 -28.10
CA GLY A 53 9.12 -0.07 -28.69
C GLY A 53 9.53 -1.47 -28.23
N ARG A 54 10.58 -1.61 -27.41
CA ARG A 54 10.93 -2.88 -26.74
C ARG A 54 10.08 -3.16 -25.49
N VAL A 55 9.40 -2.14 -24.98
CA VAL A 55 8.48 -2.23 -23.84
C VAL A 55 7.07 -2.35 -24.40
N GLY A 56 6.30 -3.32 -23.92
CA GLY A 56 4.92 -3.48 -24.37
C GLY A 56 4.05 -2.32 -23.90
N ARG A 57 3.03 -1.93 -24.67
CA ARG A 57 2.12 -0.84 -24.29
C ARG A 57 1.53 -1.01 -22.88
N ARG A 58 1.24 -2.24 -22.47
CA ARG A 58 0.78 -2.57 -21.10
C ARG A 58 1.82 -2.25 -20.03
N GLU A 59 3.09 -2.56 -20.29
CA GLU A 59 4.18 -2.31 -19.33
C GLU A 59 4.41 -0.80 -19.13
N VAL A 60 4.11 0.04 -20.13
CA VAL A 60 4.10 1.51 -19.99
C VAL A 60 3.06 1.93 -18.93
N TYR A 61 1.83 1.42 -19.01
CA TYR A 61 0.78 1.70 -18.02
C TYR A 61 1.14 1.15 -16.64
N GLU A 62 1.74 -0.04 -16.55
CA GLU A 62 2.18 -0.61 -15.26
C GLU A 62 3.21 0.29 -14.56
N VAL A 63 4.24 0.75 -15.30
CA VAL A 63 5.27 1.64 -14.76
C VAL A 63 4.69 2.99 -14.36
N PHE A 64 3.81 3.56 -15.19
CA PHE A 64 3.15 4.82 -14.90
C PHE A 64 2.28 4.72 -13.65
N LEU A 65 1.43 3.69 -13.55
CA LEU A 65 0.55 3.48 -12.41
C LEU A 65 1.33 3.20 -11.12
N ALA A 66 2.43 2.47 -11.17
CA ALA A 66 3.33 2.31 -10.02
C ALA A 66 3.86 3.66 -9.53
N GLY A 67 4.26 4.55 -10.45
CA GLY A 67 4.67 5.92 -10.10
C GLY A 67 3.55 6.75 -9.48
N VAL A 68 2.35 6.74 -10.09
CA VAL A 68 1.17 7.48 -9.58
C VAL A 68 0.76 7.00 -8.18
N LEU A 69 0.77 5.69 -7.95
CA LEU A 69 0.45 5.10 -6.64
C LEU A 69 1.50 5.48 -5.57
N GLY A 70 2.79 5.45 -5.92
CA GLY A 70 3.88 5.90 -5.05
C GLY A 70 3.79 7.40 -4.71
N ALA A 71 3.44 8.24 -5.69
CA ALA A 71 3.18 9.67 -5.46
C ALA A 71 1.98 9.93 -4.54
N GLY A 72 1.09 8.95 -4.34
CA GLY A 72 -0.14 9.09 -3.55
C GLY A 72 -1.31 9.71 -4.29
N ARG A 73 -1.27 9.71 -5.63
CA ARG A 73 -2.32 10.26 -6.48
C ARG A 73 -3.39 9.19 -6.76
N PHE A 74 -4.13 8.83 -5.71
CA PHE A 74 -5.07 7.71 -5.76
C PHE A 74 -6.28 7.98 -6.66
N ASP A 75 -6.73 9.22 -6.76
CA ASP A 75 -7.84 9.62 -7.65
C ASP A 75 -7.49 9.44 -9.13
N LEU A 76 -6.28 9.87 -9.53
CA LEU A 76 -5.76 9.66 -10.88
C LEU A 76 -5.59 8.16 -11.19
N ALA A 77 -4.99 7.40 -10.27
CA ALA A 77 -4.85 5.94 -10.43
C ALA A 77 -6.22 5.27 -10.62
N LYS A 78 -7.24 5.70 -9.86
CA LYS A 78 -8.61 5.21 -10.00
C LYS A 78 -9.19 5.52 -11.37
N ARG A 79 -9.05 6.76 -11.86
CA ARG A 79 -9.54 7.18 -13.17
C ARG A 79 -8.94 6.34 -14.31
N ILE A 80 -7.66 5.99 -14.20
CA ILE A 80 -6.95 5.21 -15.21
C ILE A 80 -7.25 3.71 -15.11
N MET A 81 -7.31 3.15 -13.91
CA MET A 81 -7.59 1.72 -13.70
C MET A 81 -9.07 1.36 -13.92
N LEU A 82 -9.99 2.28 -13.61
CA LEU A 82 -11.43 2.12 -13.71
C LEU A 82 -12.03 3.29 -14.50
N PRO A 83 -11.79 3.36 -15.82
CA PRO A 83 -12.33 4.44 -16.64
C PRO A 83 -13.86 4.38 -16.69
N GLU A 84 -14.53 5.52 -16.55
CA GLU A 84 -16.01 5.62 -16.66
C GLU A 84 -16.50 5.23 -18.07
N ARG A 85 -15.64 5.38 -19.07
CA ARG A 85 -15.92 5.06 -20.47
C ARG A 85 -14.72 4.34 -21.08
N GLY A 86 -14.97 3.22 -21.74
CA GLY A 86 -13.94 2.42 -22.41
C GLY A 86 -13.52 1.19 -21.62
N LEU A 87 -12.59 0.43 -22.19
CA LEU A 87 -11.97 -0.72 -21.53
C LEU A 87 -10.77 -0.25 -20.71
N PRO A 88 -10.57 -0.80 -19.49
CA PRO A 88 -9.39 -0.48 -18.70
C PRO A 88 -8.12 -0.89 -19.47
N PRO A 89 -7.03 -0.10 -19.38
CA PRO A 89 -5.79 -0.36 -20.10
C PRO A 89 -5.06 -1.60 -19.58
N LEU A 90 -5.35 -2.02 -18.33
CA LEU A 90 -4.78 -3.18 -17.68
C LEU A 90 -5.88 -4.17 -17.24
N PRO A 91 -5.58 -5.48 -17.25
CA PRO A 91 -6.40 -6.48 -16.59
C PRO A 91 -6.60 -6.19 -15.09
N VAL A 92 -7.71 -6.69 -14.53
CA VAL A 92 -8.07 -6.48 -13.12
C VAL A 92 -7.05 -7.10 -12.18
N ASP A 93 -6.54 -8.28 -12.51
CA ASP A 93 -5.51 -9.00 -11.74
C ASP A 93 -4.18 -8.22 -11.67
N VAL A 94 -3.78 -7.58 -12.76
CA VAL A 94 -2.57 -6.74 -12.79
C VAL A 94 -2.77 -5.47 -11.97
N SER A 95 -3.94 -4.84 -12.10
CA SER A 95 -4.28 -3.64 -11.32
C SER A 95 -4.33 -3.95 -9.83
N GLU A 96 -4.94 -5.08 -9.44
CA GLU A 96 -5.01 -5.53 -8.05
C GLU A 96 -3.63 -5.81 -7.47
N ARG A 97 -2.74 -6.46 -8.24
CA ARG A 97 -1.36 -6.68 -7.83
C ARG A 97 -0.61 -5.36 -7.61
N LEU A 98 -0.72 -4.41 -8.53
CA LEU A 98 -0.04 -3.10 -8.41
C LEU A 98 -0.53 -2.32 -7.17
N VAL A 99 -1.84 -2.30 -6.93
CA VAL A 99 -2.42 -1.66 -5.74
C VAL A 99 -1.96 -2.37 -4.46
N ALA A 100 -1.95 -3.70 -4.45
CA ALA A 100 -1.47 -4.46 -3.29
C ALA A 100 0.02 -4.24 -3.01
N GLU A 101 0.87 -4.17 -4.04
CA GLU A 101 2.30 -3.88 -3.92
C GLU A 101 2.53 -2.46 -3.37
N ALA A 102 1.85 -1.45 -3.93
CA ALA A 102 1.95 -0.08 -3.45
C ALA A 102 1.42 0.08 -2.01
N ALA A 103 0.31 -0.58 -1.67
CA ALA A 103 -0.22 -0.58 -0.31
C ALA A 103 0.73 -1.28 0.69
N ASN A 104 1.38 -2.38 0.30
CA ASN A 104 2.42 -3.02 1.11
C ASN A 104 3.60 -2.09 1.35
N GLU A 105 4.09 -1.41 0.32
CA GLU A 105 5.22 -0.48 0.46
C GLU A 105 4.89 0.69 1.39
N LEU A 106 3.70 1.29 1.24
CA LEU A 106 3.22 2.35 2.12
C LEU A 106 3.07 1.85 3.57
N PHE A 107 2.54 0.63 3.74
CA PHE A 107 2.36 0.03 5.05
C PHE A 107 3.70 -0.32 5.71
N ASP A 108 4.65 -0.87 4.95
CA ASP A 108 5.97 -1.29 5.46
C ASP A 108 6.85 -0.11 5.87
N ASN A 109 6.75 1.00 5.14
CA ASN A 109 7.49 2.22 5.42
C ASN A 109 6.85 3.08 6.52
N ALA A 110 5.68 2.69 7.02
CA ALA A 110 4.98 3.47 8.06
C ALA A 110 5.70 3.41 9.42
N ASP A 111 5.80 4.57 10.05
CA ASP A 111 6.37 4.80 11.37
C ASP A 111 5.36 4.59 12.52
N SER A 112 4.06 4.59 12.20
CA SER A 112 2.97 4.35 13.14
C SER A 112 1.83 3.57 12.50
N GLY A 113 1.11 2.80 13.31
CA GLY A 113 -0.12 2.12 12.90
C GLY A 113 -1.36 3.00 12.86
N ASP A 114 -1.27 4.31 13.17
CA ASP A 114 -2.44 5.19 13.15
C ASP A 114 -2.96 5.42 11.71
N ILE A 115 -4.24 5.15 11.46
CA ILE A 115 -4.88 5.42 10.16
C ILE A 115 -5.12 6.91 9.95
N ARG A 116 -5.22 7.70 11.03
CA ARG A 116 -5.57 9.14 10.94
C ARG A 116 -4.42 9.99 10.41
N ARG A 117 -3.18 9.48 10.44
CA ARG A 117 -1.98 10.21 10.05
C ARG A 117 -0.96 9.25 9.44
N GLY A 118 -0.17 9.74 8.48
CA GLY A 118 0.97 8.99 7.95
C GLY A 118 0.62 7.98 6.85
N LEU A 119 1.51 7.01 6.65
CA LEU A 119 1.51 6.15 5.47
C LEU A 119 0.46 5.01 5.55
N VAL A 120 0.04 4.60 6.75
CA VAL A 120 -1.03 3.59 6.91
C VAL A 120 -2.37 4.09 6.38
N GLY A 121 -2.70 5.36 6.66
CA GLY A 121 -3.88 6.00 6.08
C GLY A 121 -3.82 6.03 4.55
N ARG A 122 -2.65 6.34 3.98
CA ARG A 122 -2.42 6.32 2.52
C ARG A 122 -2.53 4.91 1.94
N ALA A 123 -2.01 3.88 2.62
CA ALA A 123 -2.16 2.49 2.22
C ALA A 123 -3.65 2.07 2.17
N ARG A 124 -4.44 2.52 3.16
CA ARG A 124 -5.88 2.28 3.20
C ARG A 124 -6.62 2.94 2.03
N GLU A 125 -6.30 4.19 1.72
CA GLU A 125 -6.89 4.89 0.57
C GLU A 125 -6.47 4.24 -0.77
N CYS A 126 -5.22 3.79 -0.88
CA CYS A 126 -4.74 3.02 -2.03
C CYS A 126 -5.58 1.77 -2.29
N LEU A 127 -5.88 0.99 -1.24
CA LEU A 127 -6.70 -0.22 -1.35
C LEU A 127 -8.16 0.04 -1.73
N LYS A 128 -8.69 1.24 -1.45
CA LYS A 128 -10.08 1.63 -1.78
C LYS A 128 -10.26 2.06 -3.24
N ILE A 129 -9.17 2.18 -4.01
CA ILE A 129 -9.22 2.53 -5.43
C ILE A 129 -10.01 1.48 -6.22
N LEU A 130 -9.76 0.21 -5.92
CA LEU A 130 -10.36 -0.93 -6.61
C LEU A 130 -11.59 -1.47 -5.86
N PRO A 131 -12.51 -2.17 -6.56
CA PRO A 131 -13.59 -2.90 -5.90
C PRO A 131 -13.04 -3.89 -4.87
N PRO A 132 -13.76 -4.12 -3.75
CA PRO A 132 -13.23 -4.91 -2.65
C PRO A 132 -13.18 -6.40 -3.00
N SER A 133 -12.00 -6.86 -3.43
CA SER A 133 -11.65 -8.28 -3.56
C SER A 133 -11.42 -8.91 -2.19
N GLN A 134 -11.31 -10.24 -2.13
CA GLN A 134 -10.99 -10.92 -0.87
C GLN A 134 -9.60 -10.52 -0.36
N GLN A 135 -8.61 -10.36 -1.24
CA GLN A 135 -7.25 -9.95 -0.87
C GLN A 135 -7.20 -8.49 -0.39
N ILE A 136 -8.00 -7.60 -0.99
CA ILE A 136 -8.11 -6.21 -0.54
C ILE A 136 -8.76 -6.15 0.85
N LYS A 137 -9.82 -6.92 1.08
CA LYS A 137 -10.51 -6.98 2.39
C LYS A 137 -9.57 -7.46 3.49
N THR A 138 -8.80 -8.52 3.25
CA THR A 138 -7.87 -9.04 4.27
C THR A 138 -6.76 -8.06 4.62
N PHE A 139 -6.29 -7.27 3.64
CA PHE A 139 -5.35 -6.20 3.92
C PHE A 139 -6.02 -5.06 4.70
N LEU A 140 -7.21 -4.61 4.29
CA LEU A 140 -7.97 -3.59 5.04
C LEU A 140 -8.21 -4.01 6.50
N ASP A 141 -8.55 -5.28 6.74
CA ASP A 141 -8.66 -5.85 8.08
C ASP A 141 -7.34 -5.77 8.86
N LEU A 142 -6.21 -6.08 8.23
CA LEU A 142 -4.88 -5.96 8.84
C LEU A 142 -4.54 -4.52 9.20
N ILE A 143 -4.90 -3.55 8.35
CA ILE A 143 -4.72 -2.11 8.61
C ILE A 143 -5.57 -1.68 9.81
N ASP A 144 -6.84 -2.08 9.84
CA ASP A 144 -7.75 -1.75 10.94
C ASP A 144 -7.27 -2.39 12.26
N ALA A 145 -6.79 -3.63 12.22
CA ALA A 145 -6.17 -4.29 13.38
C ALA A 145 -4.92 -3.55 13.87
N THR A 146 -4.07 -3.13 12.93
CA THR A 146 -2.84 -2.37 13.23
C THR A 146 -3.17 -1.04 13.92
N HIS A 147 -4.19 -0.33 13.44
CA HIS A 147 -4.68 0.88 14.10
C HIS A 147 -5.12 0.65 15.53
N ILE A 148 -5.90 -0.40 15.78
CA ILE A 148 -6.37 -0.74 17.13
C ILE A 148 -5.17 -1.09 18.03
N LEU A 149 -4.21 -1.88 17.54
CA LEU A 149 -3.01 -2.26 18.28
C LEU A 149 -2.16 -1.04 18.67
N SER A 150 -1.93 -0.11 17.75
CA SER A 150 -1.11 1.07 18.00
C SER A 150 -1.86 2.13 18.83
N THR A 151 -3.11 2.46 18.49
CA THR A 151 -3.79 3.63 19.09
C THR A 151 -4.61 3.33 20.34
N LYS A 152 -5.16 2.12 20.47
CA LYS A 152 -5.97 1.77 21.64
C LYS A 152 -5.15 1.07 22.70
N TYR A 153 -4.33 0.11 22.28
CA TYR A 153 -3.59 -0.75 23.19
C TYR A 153 -2.10 -0.37 23.32
N HIS A 154 -1.57 0.50 22.45
CA HIS A 154 -0.17 0.94 22.48
C HIS A 154 0.80 -0.25 22.69
N ILE A 155 0.63 -1.29 21.86
CA ILE A 155 1.37 -2.55 22.04
C ILE A 155 2.84 -2.33 21.64
N PRO A 156 3.80 -2.61 22.54
CA PRO A 156 5.22 -2.62 22.19
C PRO A 156 5.56 -3.87 21.39
N TYR A 157 6.61 -3.80 20.57
CA TYR A 157 7.11 -4.96 19.84
C TYR A 157 7.57 -6.09 20.78
N ASP A 158 8.30 -5.76 21.86
CA ASP A 158 8.70 -6.71 22.91
C ASP A 158 8.14 -6.24 24.26
N LEU A 159 7.47 -7.14 24.99
CA LEU A 159 6.95 -6.89 26.34
C LEU A 159 8.04 -6.46 27.34
N ARG A 160 9.29 -6.89 27.10
CA ARG A 160 10.47 -6.53 27.92
C ARG A 160 11.01 -5.15 27.58
N ASN A 161 10.92 -4.74 26.31
CA ASN A 161 11.38 -3.44 25.86
C ASN A 161 10.22 -2.57 25.37
N LYS A 162 9.65 -1.82 26.32
CA LYS A 162 8.49 -0.93 26.08
C LYS A 162 8.86 0.41 25.42
N SER A 163 10.08 0.56 24.90
CA SER A 163 10.58 1.83 24.39
C SER A 163 9.94 2.27 23.08
N SER A 164 9.40 1.32 22.30
CA SER A 164 8.84 1.60 20.98
C SER A 164 7.59 0.75 20.73
N GLU A 165 6.56 1.41 20.19
CA GLU A 165 5.37 0.73 19.69
C GLU A 165 5.73 -0.22 18.55
N ILE A 166 4.93 -1.26 18.39
CA ILE A 166 5.06 -2.19 17.27
C ILE A 166 4.79 -1.46 15.95
N LEU A 167 5.71 -1.60 15.00
CA LEU A 167 5.57 -1.01 13.68
C LEU A 167 4.67 -1.86 12.78
N PRO A 168 3.97 -1.27 11.81
CA PRO A 168 3.16 -2.00 10.84
C PRO A 168 3.90 -3.16 10.16
N ILE A 169 5.12 -2.93 9.66
CA ILE A 169 5.97 -3.98 9.07
C ILE A 169 6.22 -5.15 10.04
N GLN A 170 6.37 -4.88 11.33
CA GLN A 170 6.59 -5.89 12.35
C GLN A 170 5.32 -6.72 12.61
N ILE A 171 4.13 -6.12 12.51
CA ILE A 171 2.85 -6.84 12.62
C ILE A 171 2.68 -7.76 11.40
N ARG A 172 2.93 -7.26 10.18
CA ARG A 172 2.74 -8.04 8.94
C ARG A 172 3.69 -9.24 8.87
N LEU A 173 4.94 -9.07 9.29
CA LEU A 173 5.95 -10.13 9.31
C LEU A 173 5.92 -10.96 10.60
N HIS A 174 4.97 -10.70 11.51
CA HIS A 174 4.92 -11.40 12.78
C HIS A 174 4.61 -12.89 12.58
N PRO A 175 5.41 -13.82 13.13
CA PRO A 175 5.25 -15.26 12.88
C PRO A 175 3.93 -15.81 13.44
N ASP A 176 3.48 -15.29 14.58
CA ASP A 176 2.20 -15.62 15.20
C ASP A 176 1.46 -14.34 15.61
N ARG A 177 0.62 -13.79 14.72
CA ARG A 177 -0.13 -12.55 14.99
C ARG A 177 -1.13 -12.69 16.14
N THR A 178 -1.56 -13.91 16.50
CA THR A 178 -2.50 -14.12 17.63
C THR A 178 -1.82 -13.88 18.98
N SER A 179 -0.51 -14.06 19.07
CA SER A 179 0.26 -13.74 20.28
C SER A 179 0.16 -12.26 20.69
N LEU A 180 -0.14 -11.35 19.75
CA LEU A 180 -0.39 -9.93 20.05
C LEU A 180 -1.64 -9.74 20.92
N ILE A 181 -2.65 -10.62 20.80
CA ILE A 181 -3.81 -10.62 21.71
C ILE A 181 -3.37 -10.99 23.14
N ARG A 182 -2.44 -11.93 23.28
CA ARG A 182 -1.85 -12.26 24.59
C ARG A 182 -1.11 -11.06 25.17
N HIS A 183 -0.36 -10.32 24.35
CA HIS A 183 0.32 -9.09 24.78
C HIS A 183 -0.69 -8.04 25.27
N ILE A 184 -1.82 -7.87 24.58
CA ILE A 184 -2.92 -7.01 25.03
C ILE A 184 -3.41 -7.43 26.42
N LEU A 185 -3.68 -8.72 26.64
CA LEU A 185 -4.21 -9.20 27.92
C LEU A 185 -3.23 -9.02 29.09
N ILE A 186 -1.92 -9.13 28.81
CA ILE A 186 -0.86 -8.91 29.82
C ILE A 186 -0.75 -7.42 30.17
N LEU A 187 -0.74 -6.54 29.17
CA LEU A 187 -0.56 -5.11 29.36
C LEU A 187 -1.82 -4.39 29.83
N HIS A 188 -2.99 -4.89 29.42
CA HIS A 188 -4.30 -4.33 29.71
C HIS A 188 -5.18 -5.39 30.39
N PRO A 189 -5.03 -5.60 31.71
CA PRO A 189 -5.75 -6.65 32.43
C PRO A 189 -7.27 -6.50 32.43
N LYS A 190 -7.85 -5.40 31.94
CA LYS A 190 -9.31 -5.23 31.81
C LYS A 190 -9.82 -5.58 30.41
N ALA A 191 -8.94 -5.79 29.43
CA ALA A 191 -9.32 -6.05 28.04
C ALA A 191 -10.14 -7.35 27.90
N TYR A 192 -9.95 -8.35 28.78
CA TYR A 192 -10.74 -9.59 28.77
C TYR A 192 -12.25 -9.37 28.95
N LYS A 193 -12.67 -8.20 29.46
CA LYS A 193 -14.09 -7.86 29.61
C LYS A 193 -14.76 -7.59 28.26
N ASN A 194 -13.99 -7.23 27.24
CA ASN A 194 -14.47 -6.93 25.89
C ASN A 194 -14.12 -8.08 24.95
N VAL A 195 -14.66 -9.28 25.23
CA VAL A 195 -14.34 -10.50 24.47
C VAL A 195 -14.66 -10.35 22.98
N GLU A 196 -15.79 -9.75 22.64
CA GLU A 196 -16.21 -9.54 21.24
C GLU A 196 -15.20 -8.71 20.45
N GLU A 197 -14.67 -7.66 21.08
CA GLU A 197 -13.67 -6.78 20.46
C GLU A 197 -12.34 -7.50 20.24
N LEU A 198 -11.88 -8.27 21.24
CA LEU A 198 -10.65 -9.05 21.10
C LEU A 198 -10.79 -10.16 20.06
N LEU A 199 -11.97 -10.75 19.94
CA LEU A 199 -12.28 -11.76 18.94
C LEU A 199 -12.32 -11.16 17.52
N ASP A 200 -12.93 -9.98 17.36
CA ASP A 200 -12.92 -9.24 16.09
C ASP A 200 -11.48 -8.85 15.70
N LEU A 201 -10.68 -8.37 16.66
CA LEU A 201 -9.28 -8.04 16.42
C LEU A 201 -8.46 -9.28 16.01
N ALA A 202 -8.68 -10.43 16.66
CA ALA A 202 -8.01 -11.69 16.30
C ALA A 202 -8.37 -12.14 14.88
N LYS A 203 -9.65 -12.05 14.49
CA LYS A 203 -10.11 -12.35 13.13
C LYS A 203 -9.43 -11.46 12.10
N LYS A 204 -9.35 -10.16 12.36
CA LYS A 204 -8.69 -9.19 11.48
C LYS A 204 -7.19 -9.41 11.35
N LEU A 205 -6.52 -9.82 12.45
CA LEU A 205 -5.09 -10.09 12.46
C LEU A 205 -4.71 -11.32 11.63
N VAL A 206 -5.52 -12.38 11.68
CA VAL A 206 -5.22 -13.67 11.03
C VAL A 206 -5.87 -13.76 9.65
N GLY A 207 -6.96 -13.05 9.41
CA GLY A 207 -7.69 -13.06 8.15
C GLY A 207 -8.31 -14.44 7.86
N PRO A 208 -8.29 -14.95 6.62
CA PRO A 208 -8.94 -16.22 6.24
C PRO A 208 -8.34 -17.43 6.97
N GLN A 209 -7.10 -17.31 7.46
CA GLN A 209 -6.42 -18.36 8.21
C GLN A 209 -7.09 -18.65 9.56
N PHE A 210 -7.91 -17.71 10.08
CA PHE A 210 -8.65 -17.88 11.33
C PHE A 210 -9.67 -19.03 11.26
N GLN A 211 -10.26 -19.26 10.09
CA GLN A 211 -11.25 -20.31 9.88
C GLN A 211 -10.59 -21.70 9.82
N ILE A 212 -9.40 -21.79 9.23
CA ILE A 212 -8.65 -23.06 9.09
C ILE A 212 -8.24 -23.62 10.45
N GLU A 213 -7.80 -22.77 11.39
CA GLU A 213 -7.46 -23.22 12.74
C GLU A 213 -8.67 -23.63 13.59
N THR A 214 -9.86 -23.12 13.25
CA THR A 214 -11.10 -23.44 13.97
C THR A 214 -11.71 -24.76 13.50
N GLU A 215 -11.50 -25.15 12.23
CA GLU A 215 -11.95 -26.44 11.67
C GLU A 215 -11.02 -27.62 12.00
N LEU A 216 -9.79 -27.35 12.42
CA LEU A 216 -8.80 -28.36 12.81
C LEU A 216 -8.80 -28.69 14.32
N ARG A 217 -9.75 -28.17 15.09
CA ARG A 217 -9.94 -28.45 16.53
C ARG A 217 -11.33 -29.00 16.81
#